data_AF-A0A7S3EVJ7-F1
#
_entry.id   AF-A0A7S3EVJ7-F1
#
_cell.length_a   1.000
_cell.length_b   1.000
_cell.length_c   1.000
_cell.angle_alpha   90.00
_cell.angle_beta   90.00
_cell.angle_gamma   90.00
#
_symmetry.space_group_name_H-M   'P 1'
#
loop_
_entity.id
_entity.type
_entity.pdbx_description
1 polymer ?
#
loop_
_entity_poly.entity_id
_entity_poly.type
_entity_poly.pdbx_seq_one_letter_code
_entity_poly.pdbx_strand_id
1 'polypeptide(L)'
;SGVDTMNFLTRLFTQCGGVSASKEDDDAPVLPPEPPPNPGMSSNPHLAFLIAQGGTPSMTNPHAAFCLASASKVEDAPATTTQPNMSLWLVPPPDAAAALSAQIEKVAADFGGPKFAPHATVLGSVGALTPEEAGARLKKLGGSGAVPLEFEPACASGLSDAGEAVWNQGAVALVVESEPLLALLKLARSEFLGVEPDAPVVWSPPLGKPHVSLAYGCSADLAAKLDVPAGFTCTEIALVQTEPATLAGVPTWCELARVTL
;
A
#
# COMPACT_ATOMS: atom_id res chain seq x y z
N SER A 1 39.31 -33.42 -36.83
CA SER A 1 39.57 -32.23 -37.67
C SER A 1 38.36 -31.31 -37.53
N GLY A 2 38.28 -30.39 -36.55
CA GLY A 2 39.19 -29.25 -36.32
C GLY A 2 39.09 -28.35 -37.54
N VAL A 3 38.47 -27.16 -37.53
CA VAL A 3 38.86 -25.89 -36.86
C VAL A 3 37.58 -25.02 -36.75
N ASP A 4 37.11 -24.59 -35.56
CA ASP A 4 37.46 -23.38 -34.79
C ASP A 4 37.15 -22.03 -35.48
N THR A 5 36.15 -21.31 -34.94
CA THR A 5 35.98 -19.86 -35.18
C THR A 5 35.59 -19.17 -33.87
N MET A 6 36.58 -18.58 -33.21
CA MET A 6 36.45 -17.66 -32.09
C MET A 6 37.58 -16.63 -32.17
N ASN A 7 37.26 -15.41 -31.73
CA ASN A 7 38.10 -14.21 -31.55
C ASN A 7 38.31 -13.31 -32.78
N PHE A 8 37.87 -12.05 -32.70
CA PHE A 8 38.74 -10.97 -32.19
C PHE A 8 37.97 -9.64 -32.02
N LEU A 9 37.85 -9.19 -30.77
CA LEU A 9 37.73 -7.78 -30.37
C LEU A 9 39.01 -7.03 -30.78
N THR A 10 38.94 -5.83 -31.35
CA THR A 10 39.94 -4.73 -31.17
C THR A 10 39.50 -3.43 -31.87
N ARG A 11 39.35 -2.37 -31.05
CA ARG A 11 39.61 -0.92 -31.27
C ARG A 11 38.88 -0.15 -32.39
N LEU A 12 38.07 0.81 -31.94
CA LEU A 12 37.90 2.11 -32.60
C LEU A 12 38.13 3.22 -31.57
N PHE A 13 39.32 3.83 -31.64
CA PHE A 13 39.67 5.13 -31.06
C PHE A 13 40.34 5.90 -32.20
N THR A 14 39.84 7.10 -32.55
CA THR A 14 40.48 8.25 -33.24
C THR A 14 39.33 9.20 -33.66
N GLN A 15 39.05 10.29 -32.93
CA GLN A 15 39.67 11.63 -32.98
C GLN A 15 38.84 12.62 -33.84
N CYS A 16 38.25 13.63 -33.20
CA CYS A 16 37.92 14.96 -33.73
C CYS A 16 37.74 15.87 -32.50
N GLY A 17 38.70 16.76 -32.20
CA GLY A 17 38.56 18.21 -32.39
C GLY A 17 37.93 18.84 -31.14
N GLY A 18 38.63 19.55 -30.26
CA GLY A 18 39.48 20.70 -30.54
C GLY A 18 38.64 21.98 -30.47
N VAL A 19 38.24 22.42 -29.27
CA VAL A 19 37.64 23.74 -29.05
C VAL A 19 38.31 24.41 -27.85
N SER A 20 38.67 25.66 -28.09
CA SER A 20 39.46 26.58 -27.26
C SER A 20 38.76 26.94 -25.94
N ALA A 21 39.58 27.09 -24.90
CA ALA A 21 39.19 27.62 -23.61
C ALA A 21 39.00 29.14 -23.67
N SER A 22 37.82 29.62 -23.30
CA SER A 22 37.55 31.03 -22.99
C SER A 22 37.13 31.13 -21.53
N LYS A 23 37.94 31.91 -20.79
CA LYS A 23 37.72 32.63 -19.53
C LYS A 23 36.45 32.33 -18.73
N GLU A 24 36.70 31.87 -17.50
CA GLU A 24 35.80 31.87 -16.36
C GLU A 24 35.52 33.32 -15.92
N ASP A 25 34.25 33.71 -15.96
CA ASP A 25 33.71 34.85 -15.21
C ASP A 25 32.89 34.27 -14.04
N ASP A 26 33.25 34.70 -12.83
CA ASP A 26 32.58 34.43 -11.56
C ASP A 26 31.19 35.09 -11.54
N ASP A 27 30.13 34.31 -11.78
CA ASP A 27 28.76 34.70 -11.45
C ASP A 27 28.19 33.73 -10.40
N ALA A 28 28.11 34.22 -9.16
CA ALA A 28 27.44 33.54 -8.07
C ALA A 28 25.94 33.36 -8.40
N PRO A 29 25.34 32.18 -8.14
CA PRO A 29 23.93 31.96 -8.43
C PRO A 29 23.05 32.85 -7.56
N VAL A 30 22.30 33.74 -8.21
CA VAL A 30 21.21 34.51 -7.60
C VAL A 30 20.12 33.52 -7.18
N LEU A 31 19.92 33.34 -5.87
CA LEU A 31 18.82 32.56 -5.33
C LEU A 31 17.48 33.20 -5.73
N PRO A 32 16.47 32.40 -6.13
CA PRO A 32 15.14 32.92 -6.38
C PRO A 32 14.54 33.52 -5.09
N PRO A 33 13.72 34.58 -5.18
CA PRO A 33 13.04 35.15 -4.02
C PRO A 33 12.10 34.13 -3.38
N GLU A 34 12.09 34.09 -2.04
CA GLU A 34 11.16 33.25 -1.28
C GLU A 34 9.70 33.55 -1.66
N PRO A 35 8.84 32.53 -1.79
CA PRO A 35 7.43 32.74 -2.02
C PRO A 35 6.80 33.42 -0.79
N PRO A 36 5.82 34.32 -0.99
CA PRO A 36 5.14 34.97 0.13
C PRO A 36 4.40 33.94 1.00
N PRO A 37 4.28 34.18 2.32
CA PRO A 37 3.59 33.29 3.22
C PRO A 37 2.13 33.13 2.79
N ASN A 38 1.70 31.87 2.70
CA ASN A 38 0.39 31.45 2.25
C ASN A 38 -0.71 31.94 3.23
N PRO A 39 -1.58 32.90 2.86
CA PRO A 39 -2.62 33.40 3.75
C PRO A 39 -3.87 32.54 3.56
N GLY A 40 -3.92 31.35 4.18
CA GLY A 40 -5.03 30.46 3.86
C GLY A 40 -5.28 29.20 4.71
N MET A 41 -4.57 28.97 5.82
CA MET A 41 -4.97 27.91 6.75
C MET A 41 -5.73 28.49 7.93
N SER A 42 -7.04 28.63 7.71
CA SER A 42 -8.06 28.76 8.74
C SER A 42 -8.05 27.51 9.61
N SER A 43 -7.50 27.66 10.82
CA SER A 43 -7.63 26.71 11.92
C SER A 43 -9.11 26.48 12.24
N ASN A 44 -9.61 25.28 12.02
CA ASN A 44 -10.96 24.89 12.45
C ASN A 44 -10.87 24.36 13.91
N PRO A 45 -11.50 25.03 14.90
CA PRO A 45 -11.36 24.70 16.31
C PRO A 45 -12.48 23.75 16.74
N HIS A 46 -12.25 22.44 16.63
CA HIS A 46 -13.13 21.45 17.24
C HIS A 46 -12.35 20.19 17.61
N LEU A 47 -11.44 20.28 18.59
CA LEU A 47 -11.12 19.19 19.51
C LEU A 47 -10.22 19.71 20.63
N ALA A 48 -10.80 20.43 21.59
CA ALA A 48 -10.13 20.74 22.85
C ALA A 48 -11.20 20.87 23.93
N PHE A 49 -11.53 19.77 24.61
CA PHE A 49 -12.17 19.84 25.90
C PHE A 49 -11.84 18.57 26.71
N LEU A 50 -11.46 18.81 27.98
CA LEU A 50 -11.22 17.87 29.09
C LEU A 50 -9.82 17.26 29.24
N ILE A 51 -8.88 18.05 29.78
CA ILE A 51 -8.21 17.71 31.06
C ILE A 51 -8.01 19.00 31.87
N ALA A 52 -8.34 18.94 33.17
CA ALA A 52 -7.81 19.71 34.31
C ALA A 52 -8.85 20.48 35.13
N GLN A 53 -9.49 19.82 36.09
CA GLN A 53 -9.79 20.31 37.45
C GLN A 53 -9.87 19.04 38.33
N GLY A 54 -9.09 18.81 39.39
CA GLY A 54 -8.51 19.75 40.33
C GLY A 54 -9.50 20.09 41.45
N GLY A 55 -10.04 19.09 42.15
CA GLY A 55 -10.97 19.33 43.26
C GLY A 55 -11.27 18.07 44.08
N THR A 56 -10.77 18.03 45.31
CA THR A 56 -11.25 17.13 46.37
C THR A 56 -12.59 17.63 46.90
N PRO A 57 -13.55 16.74 47.21
CA PRO A 57 -14.49 17.05 48.29
C PRO A 57 -14.54 15.98 49.38
N SER A 58 -14.54 16.51 50.59
CA SER A 58 -14.85 15.93 51.89
C SER A 58 -16.09 15.06 51.93
N MET A 59 -16.05 14.04 52.79
CA MET A 59 -17.22 13.27 53.24
C MET A 59 -18.26 14.16 53.92
N THR A 60 -19.55 13.84 53.69
CA THR A 60 -20.69 13.72 54.64
C THR A 60 -21.99 14.21 54.01
N ASN A 61 -22.87 13.30 53.56
CA ASN A 61 -24.20 13.13 54.16
C ASN A 61 -24.98 11.97 53.49
N PRO A 62 -25.80 11.22 54.25
CA PRO A 62 -26.55 10.08 53.79
C PRO A 62 -27.97 10.47 53.39
N HIS A 63 -28.42 10.08 52.21
CA HIS A 63 -29.85 9.89 51.95
C HIS A 63 -30.02 8.78 50.92
N ALA A 64 -30.12 7.56 51.45
CA ALA A 64 -30.77 6.46 50.77
C ALA A 64 -32.28 6.65 50.91
N ALA A 65 -33.02 6.65 49.80
CA ALA A 65 -34.29 5.92 49.68
C ALA A 65 -34.90 6.13 48.29
N PHE A 66 -35.44 5.03 47.77
CA PHE A 66 -36.47 4.94 46.72
C PHE A 66 -36.04 5.01 45.24
N CYS A 67 -35.55 3.88 44.73
CA CYS A 67 -35.79 3.47 43.34
C CYS A 67 -36.25 2.01 43.33
N LEU A 68 -37.56 1.80 43.27
CA LEU A 68 -38.21 0.50 43.10
C LEU A 68 -38.50 0.28 41.61
N ALA A 69 -37.83 -0.73 41.06
CA ALA A 69 -38.23 -1.60 39.95
C ALA A 69 -38.97 -0.98 38.74
N SER A 70 -38.24 -0.80 37.64
CA SER A 70 -38.72 -1.17 36.30
C SER A 70 -37.60 -1.94 35.61
N ALA A 71 -37.66 -3.27 35.72
CA ALA A 71 -36.85 -4.17 34.92
C ALA A 71 -37.43 -4.18 33.49
N SER A 72 -37.03 -3.19 32.69
CA SER A 72 -37.17 -3.29 31.24
C SER A 72 -36.32 -4.48 30.79
N LYS A 73 -36.96 -5.43 30.11
CA LYS A 73 -36.28 -6.46 29.31
C LYS A 73 -35.24 -5.74 28.45
N VAL A 74 -33.96 -5.94 28.75
CA VAL A 74 -32.90 -5.65 27.80
C VAL A 74 -33.05 -6.73 26.73
N GLU A 75 -33.76 -6.41 25.66
CA GLU A 75 -33.76 -7.24 24.47
C GLU A 75 -32.33 -7.24 23.94
N ASP A 76 -31.72 -8.43 23.85
CA ASP A 76 -30.39 -8.62 23.29
C ASP A 76 -30.36 -7.98 21.90
N ALA A 77 -29.66 -6.86 21.77
CA ALA A 77 -29.44 -6.22 20.49
C ALA A 77 -28.83 -7.28 19.55
N PRO A 78 -29.38 -7.48 18.34
CA PRO A 78 -28.86 -8.49 17.42
C PRO A 78 -27.38 -8.20 17.21
N ALA A 79 -26.54 -9.21 17.46
CA ALA A 79 -25.10 -9.12 17.24
C ALA A 79 -24.90 -8.59 15.82
N THR A 80 -24.44 -7.36 15.70
CA THR A 80 -24.06 -6.76 14.42
C THR A 80 -22.91 -7.61 13.88
N THR A 81 -23.22 -8.50 12.95
CA THR A 81 -22.24 -9.29 12.22
C THR A 81 -21.43 -8.30 11.39
N THR A 82 -20.26 -7.93 11.91
CA THR A 82 -19.31 -7.09 11.17
C THR A 82 -18.92 -7.86 9.92
N GLN A 83 -19.21 -7.30 8.74
CA GLN A 83 -18.81 -7.92 7.48
C GLN A 83 -17.29 -8.06 7.45
N PRO A 84 -16.74 -9.17 6.94
CA PRO A 84 -15.30 -9.40 6.92
C PRO A 84 -14.61 -8.38 6.02
N ASN A 85 -13.44 -7.87 6.44
CA ASN A 85 -12.63 -7.05 5.56
C ASN A 85 -12.06 -7.90 4.42
N MET A 86 -12.18 -7.41 3.19
CA MET A 86 -11.71 -8.08 1.98
C MET A 86 -10.99 -7.10 1.07
N SER A 87 -10.06 -7.60 0.26
CA SER A 87 -9.22 -6.81 -0.65
C SER A 87 -9.09 -7.46 -2.03
N LEU A 88 -8.71 -6.67 -3.04
CA LEU A 88 -8.45 -7.13 -4.41
C LEU A 88 -6.97 -7.09 -4.74
N TRP A 89 -6.43 -8.24 -5.13
CA TRP A 89 -5.01 -8.44 -5.34
C TRP A 89 -4.73 -8.93 -6.75
N LEU A 90 -3.85 -8.24 -7.48
CA LEU A 90 -3.23 -8.80 -8.68
C LEU A 90 -2.32 -9.94 -8.28
N VAL A 91 -2.46 -11.07 -8.98
CA VAL A 91 -1.69 -12.28 -8.72
C VAL A 91 -0.54 -12.38 -9.73
N PRO A 92 0.72 -12.41 -9.26
CA PRO A 92 1.87 -12.60 -10.14
C PRO A 92 1.81 -13.97 -10.86
N PRO A 93 2.36 -14.08 -12.08
CA PRO A 93 2.48 -15.36 -12.77
C PRO A 93 3.39 -16.33 -11.97
N PRO A 94 3.31 -17.65 -12.20
CA PRO A 94 3.94 -18.64 -11.33
C PRO A 94 5.46 -18.46 -11.10
N ASP A 95 6.18 -18.05 -12.13
CA ASP A 95 7.63 -17.78 -12.08
C ASP A 95 7.96 -16.54 -11.23
N ALA A 96 7.25 -15.43 -11.46
CA ALA A 96 7.37 -14.22 -10.64
C ALA A 96 6.92 -14.46 -9.19
N ALA A 97 5.83 -15.20 -8.99
CA ALA A 97 5.34 -15.57 -7.67
C ALA A 97 6.36 -16.41 -6.90
N ALA A 98 7.03 -17.36 -7.55
CA ALA A 98 8.09 -18.16 -6.93
C ALA A 98 9.30 -17.29 -6.53
N ALA A 99 9.74 -16.39 -7.41
CA ALA A 99 10.85 -15.47 -7.12
C ALA A 99 10.53 -14.51 -5.96
N LEU A 100 9.36 -13.87 -5.99
CA LEU A 100 8.89 -12.99 -4.92
C LEU A 100 8.71 -13.74 -3.61
N SER A 101 8.15 -14.95 -3.64
CA SER A 101 8.00 -15.78 -2.43
C SER A 101 9.36 -16.08 -1.82
N ALA A 102 10.35 -16.50 -2.62
CA ALA A 102 11.70 -16.76 -2.10
C ALA A 102 12.32 -15.52 -1.43
N GLN A 103 12.10 -14.33 -1.99
CA GLN A 103 12.55 -13.07 -1.38
C GLN A 103 11.80 -12.77 -0.07
N ILE A 104 10.46 -12.85 -0.06
CA ILE A 104 9.64 -12.63 1.14
C ILE A 104 10.04 -13.62 2.25
N GLU A 105 10.26 -14.89 1.92
CA GLU A 105 10.65 -15.91 2.88
C GLU A 105 12.04 -15.66 3.46
N LYS A 106 13.00 -15.28 2.62
CA LYS A 106 14.34 -14.89 3.07
C LYS A 106 14.28 -13.70 4.03
N VAL A 107 13.54 -12.66 3.65
CA VAL A 107 13.37 -11.47 4.47
C VAL A 107 12.69 -11.79 5.80
N ALA A 108 11.63 -12.61 5.79
CA ALA A 108 10.95 -13.06 7.01
C ALA A 108 11.87 -13.91 7.91
N ALA A 109 12.78 -14.70 7.33
CA ALA A 109 13.77 -15.46 8.10
C ALA A 109 14.84 -14.55 8.73
N ASP A 110 15.33 -13.56 7.99
CA ASP A 110 16.41 -12.67 8.41
C ASP A 110 15.94 -11.59 9.41
N PHE A 111 14.71 -11.09 9.27
CA PHE A 111 14.19 -9.94 10.01
C PHE A 111 12.92 -10.23 10.83
N GLY A 112 12.36 -11.44 10.72
CA GLY A 112 11.07 -11.79 11.32
C GLY A 112 9.87 -11.30 10.51
N GLY A 113 8.68 -11.46 11.07
CA GLY A 113 7.41 -11.12 10.43
C GLY A 113 6.72 -12.31 9.75
N PRO A 114 5.46 -12.13 9.32
CA PRO A 114 4.69 -13.19 8.68
C PRO A 114 5.12 -13.40 7.22
N LYS A 115 5.04 -14.64 6.77
CA LYS A 115 5.03 -14.96 5.34
C LYS A 115 3.65 -14.70 4.76
N PHE A 116 3.58 -14.35 3.48
CA PHE A 116 2.33 -14.13 2.76
C PHE A 116 2.50 -14.44 1.27
N ALA A 117 1.39 -14.68 0.57
CA ALA A 117 1.41 -14.85 -0.87
C ALA A 117 1.75 -13.51 -1.56
N PRO A 118 2.68 -13.46 -2.53
CA PRO A 118 3.05 -12.23 -3.21
C PRO A 118 1.89 -11.67 -4.03
N HIS A 119 1.68 -10.36 -3.96
CA HIS A 119 0.58 -9.68 -4.65
C HIS A 119 0.87 -8.18 -4.83
N ALA A 120 0.16 -7.56 -5.78
CA ALA A 120 -0.02 -6.10 -5.81
C ALA A 120 -1.47 -5.75 -5.46
N THR A 121 -1.68 -4.91 -4.45
CA THR A 121 -3.03 -4.55 -4.02
C THR A 121 -3.64 -3.51 -4.96
N VAL A 122 -4.80 -3.83 -5.55
CA VAL A 122 -5.61 -2.88 -6.33
C VAL A 122 -6.54 -2.12 -5.39
N LEU A 123 -7.28 -2.83 -4.52
CA LEU A 123 -8.11 -2.25 -3.48
C LEU A 123 -7.79 -2.91 -2.14
N GLY A 124 -7.37 -2.11 -1.15
CA GLY A 124 -7.10 -2.60 0.21
C GLY A 124 -8.36 -2.87 1.05
N SER A 125 -9.51 -2.37 0.61
CA SER A 125 -10.81 -2.68 1.18
C SER A 125 -11.88 -2.55 0.10
N VAL A 126 -12.82 -3.49 0.04
CA VAL A 126 -13.89 -3.55 -0.97
C VAL A 126 -15.26 -3.09 -0.45
N GLY A 127 -15.30 -2.46 0.73
CA GLY A 127 -16.53 -1.99 1.36
C GLY A 127 -17.27 -3.06 2.18
N ALA A 128 -18.45 -2.70 2.71
CA ALA A 128 -19.27 -3.59 3.53
C ALA A 128 -20.11 -4.52 2.65
N LEU A 129 -19.48 -5.56 2.09
CA LEU A 129 -20.09 -6.57 1.23
C LEU A 129 -19.99 -7.96 1.88
N THR A 130 -20.95 -8.83 1.59
CA THR A 130 -20.73 -10.26 1.88
C THR A 130 -19.73 -10.85 0.88
N PRO A 131 -19.06 -11.99 1.22
CA PRO A 131 -18.20 -12.70 0.28
C PRO A 131 -18.86 -13.02 -1.07
N GLU A 132 -20.15 -13.37 -1.06
CA GLU A 132 -20.91 -13.68 -2.28
C GLU A 132 -21.12 -12.46 -3.16
N GLU A 133 -21.49 -11.32 -2.56
CA GLU A 133 -21.66 -10.04 -3.27
C GLU A 133 -20.35 -9.55 -3.86
N ALA A 134 -19.27 -9.61 -3.07
CA ALA A 134 -17.93 -9.26 -3.51
C ALA A 134 -17.46 -10.18 -4.65
N GLY A 135 -17.73 -11.49 -4.57
CA GLY A 135 -17.45 -12.44 -5.63
C GLY A 135 -18.24 -12.17 -6.92
N ALA A 136 -19.50 -11.73 -6.82
CA ALA A 136 -20.30 -11.32 -7.98
C ALA A 136 -19.72 -10.07 -8.68
N ARG A 137 -19.22 -9.10 -7.89
CA ARG A 137 -18.55 -7.90 -8.43
C ARG A 137 -17.18 -8.23 -9.02
N LEU A 138 -16.41 -9.13 -8.40
CA LEU A 138 -15.13 -9.61 -8.92
C LEU A 138 -15.26 -10.15 -10.36
N LYS A 139 -16.31 -10.92 -10.64
CA LYS A 139 -16.56 -11.48 -11.98
C LYS A 139 -16.68 -10.43 -13.08
N LYS A 140 -17.10 -9.21 -12.75
CA LYS A 140 -17.20 -8.11 -13.72
C LYS A 140 -15.85 -7.52 -14.12
N LEU A 141 -14.79 -7.81 -13.34
CA LEU A 141 -13.42 -7.42 -13.69
C LEU A 141 -12.77 -8.38 -14.70
N GLY A 142 -13.36 -9.57 -14.91
CA GLY A 142 -12.80 -10.55 -15.83
C GLY A 142 -12.91 -10.10 -17.29
N GLY A 143 -11.87 -10.35 -18.08
CA GLY A 143 -11.77 -9.89 -19.48
C GLY A 143 -11.37 -8.42 -19.65
N SER A 144 -10.93 -7.73 -18.59
CA SER A 144 -10.41 -6.35 -18.62
C SER A 144 -8.97 -6.21 -19.17
N GLY A 145 -8.24 -7.32 -19.31
CA GLY A 145 -6.92 -7.37 -19.93
C GLY A 145 -5.77 -7.53 -18.93
N ALA A 146 -4.65 -8.05 -19.44
CA ALA A 146 -3.44 -8.28 -18.67
C ALA A 146 -2.81 -6.96 -18.19
N VAL A 147 -2.25 -6.97 -16.98
CA VAL A 147 -1.67 -5.80 -16.33
C VAL A 147 -0.16 -5.97 -16.18
N PRO A 148 0.66 -5.28 -17.00
CA PRO A 148 2.11 -5.26 -16.80
C PRO A 148 2.46 -4.42 -15.58
N LEU A 149 3.30 -4.99 -14.71
CA LEU A 149 3.89 -4.33 -13.56
C LEU A 149 5.38 -4.13 -13.81
N GLU A 150 5.76 -2.87 -13.90
CA GLU A 150 7.14 -2.41 -13.87
C GLU A 150 7.41 -1.73 -12.53
N PHE A 151 8.67 -1.72 -12.10
CA PHE A 151 9.05 -1.23 -10.78
C PHE A 151 10.00 -0.04 -10.87
N GLU A 152 9.83 0.88 -9.92
CA GLU A 152 10.80 1.94 -9.66
C GLU A 152 12.16 1.35 -9.26
N PRO A 153 13.29 2.05 -9.46
CA PRO A 153 14.63 1.50 -9.24
C PRO A 153 14.98 1.24 -7.77
N ALA A 154 14.11 1.59 -6.82
CA ALA A 154 14.32 1.39 -5.40
C ALA A 154 13.04 0.96 -4.68
N CYS A 155 13.21 0.11 -3.67
CA CYS A 155 12.15 -0.20 -2.70
C CYS A 155 11.92 0.99 -1.75
N ALA A 156 10.74 1.03 -1.14
CA ALA A 156 10.35 2.07 -0.20
C ALA A 156 9.67 1.51 1.05
N SER A 157 9.53 2.34 2.07
CA SER A 157 8.74 2.07 3.27
C SER A 157 7.69 3.16 3.43
N GLY A 158 6.47 2.75 3.76
CA GLY A 158 5.41 3.66 4.16
C GLY A 158 5.61 4.10 5.60
N LEU A 159 5.71 5.40 5.83
CA LEU A 159 5.95 5.96 7.17
C LEU A 159 4.68 6.56 7.75
N SER A 160 4.51 6.42 9.06
CA SER A 160 3.53 7.15 9.85
C SER A 160 3.97 8.61 10.05
N ASP A 161 3.11 9.44 10.63
CA ASP A 161 3.45 10.82 11.00
C ASP A 161 4.61 10.90 12.00
N ALA A 162 4.85 9.83 12.77
CA ALA A 162 5.98 9.71 13.69
C ALA A 162 7.28 9.25 13.01
N GLY A 163 7.26 9.01 11.69
CA GLY A 163 8.40 8.48 10.94
C GLY A 163 8.61 6.98 11.10
N GLU A 164 7.67 6.27 11.73
CA GLU A 164 7.75 4.81 11.93
C GLU A 164 7.16 4.08 10.74
N ALA A 165 7.74 2.94 10.35
CA ALA A 165 7.21 2.13 9.27
C ALA A 165 5.80 1.59 9.64
N VAL A 166 4.82 1.82 8.77
CA VAL A 166 3.49 1.23 8.91
C VAL A 166 3.62 -0.27 8.62
N TRP A 167 3.03 -1.10 9.50
CA TRP A 167 3.29 -2.54 9.50
C TRP A 167 2.99 -3.23 8.16
N ASN A 168 1.98 -2.79 7.40
CA ASN A 168 1.62 -3.37 6.11
C ASN A 168 2.33 -2.71 4.92
N GLN A 169 3.22 -1.75 5.15
CA GLN A 169 4.06 -1.11 4.14
C GLN A 169 5.51 -0.99 4.64
N GLY A 170 5.96 -2.01 5.38
CA GLY A 170 7.28 -2.02 6.01
C GLY A 170 8.42 -1.99 4.99
N ALA A 171 8.34 -2.83 3.95
CA ALA A 171 9.19 -2.71 2.77
C ALA A 171 8.41 -3.16 1.53
N VAL A 172 8.42 -2.33 0.49
CA VAL A 172 7.63 -2.56 -0.73
C VAL A 172 8.46 -2.21 -1.97
N ALA A 173 8.20 -2.91 -3.07
CA ALA A 173 8.63 -2.49 -4.40
C ALA A 173 7.56 -1.58 -5.00
N LEU A 174 7.92 -0.33 -5.30
CA LEU A 174 6.98 0.63 -5.90
C LEU A 174 6.74 0.28 -7.36
N VAL A 175 5.46 0.21 -7.73
CA VAL A 175 5.04 -0.07 -9.11
C VAL A 175 4.94 1.25 -9.85
N VAL A 176 5.43 1.28 -11.09
CA VAL A 176 5.22 2.40 -12.02
C VAL A 176 3.77 2.37 -12.49
N GLU A 177 3.07 3.49 -12.38
CA GLU A 177 1.69 3.59 -12.86
C GLU A 177 1.62 3.41 -14.38
N SER A 178 0.97 2.34 -14.82
CA SER A 178 0.70 2.05 -16.22
C SER A 178 -0.78 2.28 -16.55
N GLU A 179 -1.08 2.58 -17.82
CA GLU A 179 -2.46 2.75 -18.28
C GLU A 179 -3.35 1.53 -17.96
N PRO A 180 -2.92 0.26 -18.18
CA PRO A 180 -3.71 -0.92 -17.79
C PRO A 180 -3.99 -1.01 -16.28
N LEU A 181 -3.00 -0.68 -15.44
CA LEU A 181 -3.16 -0.70 -13.98
C LEU A 181 -4.18 0.35 -13.53
N LEU A 182 -4.07 1.57 -14.06
CA LEU A 182 -5.00 2.66 -13.74
C LEU A 182 -6.41 2.37 -14.25
N ALA A 183 -6.55 1.76 -15.43
CA ALA A 183 -7.84 1.35 -15.98
C ALA A 183 -8.51 0.28 -15.08
N LEU A 184 -7.76 -0.75 -14.66
CA LEU A 184 -8.25 -1.78 -13.75
C LEU A 184 -8.65 -1.18 -12.40
N LEU A 185 -7.84 -0.29 -11.82
CA LEU A 185 -8.18 0.37 -10.56
C LEU A 185 -9.48 1.16 -10.67
N LYS A 186 -9.65 1.96 -11.73
CA LYS A 186 -10.88 2.74 -11.96
C LYS A 186 -12.11 1.82 -12.06
N LEU A 187 -12.00 0.75 -12.85
CA LEU A 187 -13.06 -0.25 -12.96
C LEU A 187 -13.39 -0.89 -11.61
N ALA A 188 -12.38 -1.30 -10.85
CA ALA A 188 -12.56 -1.87 -9.52
C ALA A 188 -13.23 -0.88 -8.55
N ARG A 189 -12.81 0.39 -8.54
CA ARG A 189 -13.43 1.42 -7.69
C ARG A 189 -14.88 1.69 -8.08
N SER A 190 -15.20 1.71 -9.37
CA SER A 190 -16.58 1.82 -9.85
C SER A 190 -17.42 0.64 -9.37
N GLU A 191 -16.95 -0.59 -9.60
CA GLU A 191 -17.71 -1.79 -9.27
C GLU A 191 -17.89 -2.03 -7.77
N PHE A 192 -16.86 -1.78 -6.96
CA PHE A 192 -16.89 -2.09 -5.54
C PHE A 192 -17.33 -0.90 -4.68
N LEU A 193 -16.94 0.32 -5.05
CA LEU A 193 -17.12 1.50 -4.21
C LEU A 193 -18.11 2.53 -4.80
N GLY A 194 -18.65 2.29 -6.00
CA GLY A 194 -19.57 3.22 -6.65
C GLY A 194 -18.91 4.56 -7.00
N VAL A 195 -17.60 4.57 -7.20
CA VAL A 195 -16.84 5.77 -7.58
C VAL A 195 -16.92 5.96 -9.09
N GLU A 196 -17.20 7.18 -9.53
CA GLU A 196 -17.27 7.49 -10.96
C GLU A 196 -15.95 7.19 -11.70
N PRO A 197 -16.00 6.66 -12.94
CA PRO A 197 -14.80 6.26 -13.70
C PRO A 197 -13.80 7.39 -13.98
N ASP A 198 -14.26 8.64 -14.01
CA ASP A 198 -13.46 9.83 -14.26
C ASP A 198 -12.86 10.45 -12.98
N ALA A 199 -13.23 9.93 -11.80
CA ALA A 199 -12.69 10.39 -10.54
C ALA A 199 -11.15 10.24 -10.51
N PRO A 200 -10.43 11.21 -9.89
CA PRO A 200 -8.99 11.10 -9.72
C PRO A 200 -8.58 9.79 -9.04
N VAL A 201 -7.50 9.20 -9.56
CA VAL A 201 -6.89 8.03 -8.93
C VAL A 201 -6.19 8.46 -7.65
N VAL A 202 -6.54 7.77 -6.56
CA VAL A 202 -5.93 7.95 -5.25
C VAL A 202 -5.61 6.57 -4.72
N TRP A 203 -4.32 6.31 -4.47
CA TRP A 203 -3.87 5.10 -3.80
C TRP A 203 -3.92 5.28 -2.29
N SER A 204 -4.12 4.17 -1.58
CA SER A 204 -4.22 4.21 -0.13
C SER A 204 -2.92 4.70 0.52
N PRO A 205 -3.01 5.52 1.59
CA PRO A 205 -1.85 5.85 2.42
C PRO A 205 -1.26 4.59 3.09
N PRO A 206 -0.05 4.67 3.65
CA PRO A 206 0.82 5.85 3.73
C PRO A 206 1.59 6.23 2.45
N LEU A 207 1.97 5.28 1.59
CA LEU A 207 2.78 5.61 0.40
C LEU A 207 2.03 6.36 -0.70
N GLY A 208 0.71 6.17 -0.81
CA GLY A 208 -0.08 6.80 -1.87
C GLY A 208 0.38 6.39 -3.27
N LYS A 209 0.94 5.18 -3.41
CA LYS A 209 1.45 4.60 -4.66
C LYS A 209 1.11 3.12 -4.78
N PRO A 210 0.96 2.57 -6.00
CA PRO A 210 0.82 1.14 -6.19
C PRO A 210 2.15 0.45 -5.84
N HIS A 211 2.06 -0.75 -5.26
CA HIS A 211 3.25 -1.46 -4.80
C HIS A 211 3.00 -2.96 -4.64
N VAL A 212 4.11 -3.71 -4.58
CA VAL A 212 4.17 -5.10 -4.13
C VAL A 212 4.87 -5.13 -2.78
N SER A 213 4.19 -5.67 -1.77
CA SER A 213 4.79 -5.83 -0.43
C SER A 213 5.86 -6.91 -0.44
N LEU A 214 7.02 -6.61 0.14
CA LEU A 214 8.14 -7.55 0.30
C LEU A 214 8.34 -7.94 1.76
N ALA A 215 7.91 -7.09 2.71
CA ALA A 215 7.96 -7.39 4.13
C ALA A 215 6.87 -6.62 4.92
N TYR A 216 6.38 -7.25 5.99
CA TYR A 216 5.47 -6.65 6.97
C TYR A 216 6.08 -6.59 8.36
N GLY A 217 5.78 -5.52 9.10
CA GLY A 217 6.19 -5.33 10.50
C GLY A 217 7.69 -5.11 10.70
N CYS A 218 8.42 -4.70 9.66
CA CYS A 218 9.86 -4.47 9.70
C CYS A 218 10.21 -2.98 9.91
N SER A 219 11.49 -2.71 10.17
CA SER A 219 11.99 -1.33 10.24
C SER A 219 12.03 -0.65 8.86
N ALA A 220 11.95 0.68 8.84
CA ALA A 220 11.99 1.49 7.62
C ALA A 220 13.31 1.32 6.83
N ASP A 221 14.42 1.06 7.53
CA ASP A 221 15.74 0.89 6.90
C ASP A 221 15.86 -0.41 6.08
N LEU A 222 14.90 -1.33 6.22
CA LEU A 222 14.95 -2.61 5.49
C LEU A 222 14.79 -2.39 3.99
N ALA A 223 13.92 -1.48 3.56
CA ALA A 223 13.63 -1.27 2.13
C ALA A 223 14.90 -0.96 1.32
N ALA A 224 15.82 -0.14 1.86
CA ALA A 224 17.08 0.21 1.21
C ALA A 224 18.04 -0.97 0.99
N LYS A 225 17.76 -2.14 1.58
CA LYS A 225 18.60 -3.36 1.51
C LYS A 225 18.00 -4.43 0.61
N LEU A 226 16.80 -4.22 0.07
CA LEU A 226 16.11 -5.20 -0.75
C LEU A 226 16.35 -4.93 -2.23
N ASP A 227 16.58 -6.01 -2.97
CA ASP A 227 16.59 -5.97 -4.42
C ASP A 227 15.17 -5.70 -4.94
N VAL A 228 15.08 -4.82 -5.94
CA VAL A 228 13.82 -4.60 -6.67
C VAL A 228 13.56 -5.82 -7.56
N PRO A 229 12.34 -6.40 -7.54
CA PRO A 229 12.00 -7.52 -8.39
C PRO A 229 12.02 -7.14 -9.88
N ALA A 230 12.22 -8.13 -10.75
CA ALA A 230 12.02 -7.96 -12.18
C ALA A 230 10.53 -7.66 -12.48
N GLY A 231 10.27 -6.90 -13.55
CA GLY A 231 8.90 -6.66 -14.02
C GLY A 231 8.20 -7.94 -14.49
N PHE A 232 6.89 -8.00 -14.36
CA PHE A 232 6.06 -9.14 -14.76
C PHE A 232 4.65 -8.70 -15.14
N THR A 233 3.89 -9.59 -15.79
CA THR A 233 2.52 -9.32 -16.22
C THR A 233 1.53 -10.18 -15.45
N CYS A 234 0.58 -9.56 -14.77
CA CYS A 234 -0.51 -10.23 -14.09
C CYS A 234 -1.70 -10.46 -15.04
N THR A 235 -2.20 -11.69 -15.07
CA THR A 235 -3.41 -12.06 -15.85
C THR A 235 -4.56 -12.49 -14.95
N GLU A 236 -4.39 -12.41 -13.64
CA GLU A 236 -5.38 -12.85 -12.67
C GLU A 236 -5.51 -11.82 -11.55
N ILE A 237 -6.72 -11.68 -11.03
CA ILE A 237 -7.04 -10.91 -9.83
C ILE A 237 -7.80 -11.79 -8.85
N ALA A 238 -7.43 -11.71 -7.58
CA ALA A 238 -8.02 -12.45 -6.49
C ALA A 238 -8.77 -11.52 -5.52
N LEU A 239 -9.88 -12.02 -4.99
CA LEU A 239 -10.56 -11.48 -3.82
C LEU A 239 -10.07 -12.24 -2.59
N VAL A 240 -9.56 -11.51 -1.61
CA VAL A 240 -8.91 -12.09 -0.44
C VAL A 240 -9.54 -11.54 0.84
N GLN A 241 -9.91 -12.44 1.76
CA GLN A 241 -10.31 -12.07 3.11
C GLN A 241 -9.07 -11.68 3.92
N THR A 242 -9.09 -10.47 4.48
CA THR A 242 -7.95 -9.88 5.20
C THR A 242 -8.28 -9.52 6.64
N GLU A 243 -9.20 -10.27 7.26
CA GLU A 243 -9.59 -10.11 8.66
C GLU A 243 -8.89 -11.17 9.55
N PRO A 244 -8.25 -10.79 10.67
CA PRO A 244 -8.04 -9.41 11.14
C PRO A 244 -6.98 -8.67 10.32
N ALA A 245 -7.20 -7.38 10.08
CA ALA A 245 -6.27 -6.49 9.36
C ALA A 245 -5.10 -6.04 10.24
N THR A 246 -4.35 -7.02 10.76
CA THR A 246 -3.22 -6.83 11.68
C THR A 246 -2.06 -7.73 11.27
N LEU A 247 -0.85 -7.42 11.73
CA LEU A 247 0.34 -8.24 11.47
C LEU A 247 0.15 -9.71 11.89
N ALA A 248 -0.50 -9.94 13.04
CA ALA A 248 -0.79 -11.28 13.55
C ALA A 248 -1.89 -12.01 12.76
N GLY A 249 -2.73 -11.28 12.03
CA GLY A 249 -3.80 -11.82 11.18
C GLY A 249 -3.33 -12.27 9.81
N VAL A 250 -2.17 -11.82 9.33
CA VAL A 250 -1.66 -12.15 7.99
C VAL A 250 -1.69 -13.67 7.70
N PRO A 251 -1.28 -14.57 8.62
CA PRO A 251 -1.32 -16.02 8.36
C PRO A 251 -2.73 -16.60 8.21
N THR A 252 -3.78 -15.88 8.63
CA THR A 252 -5.18 -16.33 8.52
C THR A 252 -5.89 -15.76 7.29
N TRP A 253 -5.23 -14.88 6.53
CA TRP A 253 -5.79 -14.35 5.30
C TRP A 253 -5.96 -15.47 4.25
N CYS A 254 -7.07 -15.45 3.52
CA CYS A 254 -7.39 -16.52 2.59
C CYS A 254 -8.02 -15.98 1.30
N GLU A 255 -7.66 -16.59 0.19
CA GLU A 255 -8.29 -16.32 -1.10
C GLU A 255 -9.72 -16.88 -1.08
N LEU A 256 -10.69 -16.03 -1.44
CA LEU A 256 -12.10 -16.39 -1.53
C LEU A 256 -12.50 -16.74 -2.96
N ALA A 257 -11.97 -15.99 -3.93
CA ALA A 257 -12.26 -16.17 -5.34
C ALA A 257 -11.15 -15.57 -6.20
N ARG A 258 -11.08 -16.01 -7.46
CA ARG A 258 -10.13 -15.52 -8.46
C ARG A 258 -10.80 -15.49 -9.84
N VAL A 259 -10.42 -14.52 -10.66
CA VAL A 259 -10.83 -14.43 -12.07
C VAL A 259 -9.63 -14.09 -12.95
N THR A 260 -9.68 -14.55 -14.20
CA THR A 260 -8.77 -14.12 -15.25
C THR A 260 -9.17 -12.73 -15.72
N LEU A 261 -8.20 -11.82 -15.75
CA LEU A 261 -8.34 -10.47 -16.29
C LEU A 261 -8.32 -10.49 -17.81
#